data_AF-A0A060YCK3-F1
#
_entry.id   AF-A0A060YCK3-F1
#
_cell.length_a   1.000
_cell.length_b   1.000
_cell.length_c   1.000
_cell.angle_alpha   90.00
_cell.angle_beta   90.00
_cell.angle_gamma   90.00
#
_symmetry.space_group_name_H-M   'P 1'
#
loop_
_entity.id
_entity.type
_entity.pdbx_description
1 polymer ?
#
loop_
_entity_poly.entity_id
_entity_poly.type
_entity_poly.pdbx_seq_one_letter_code
_entity_poly.pdbx_strand_id
1 'polypeptide(L)'
;MFADITLATIFFCRLNSNVENLPPQVLRLVYKEVSALAADPPEGIKIYPSEEDITELHTAIEGPEGTPFAGGVFRMRLVLGKDFPAAPPKGYFLTKIFHPNVGHKGEICVNVLKRDWRAELGLRHVLLVRNI
;
A
#
# COMPACT_ATOMS: atom_id res chain seq x y z
N MET A 1 -12.88 -3.30 26.47
CA MET A 1 -11.41 -3.45 26.52
C MET A 1 -10.76 -3.39 25.13
N PHE A 2 -11.36 -2.69 24.14
CA PHE A 2 -10.83 -2.60 22.77
C PHE A 2 -10.55 -1.14 22.31
N ALA A 3 -10.66 -0.16 23.21
CA ALA A 3 -10.49 1.26 22.87
C ALA A 3 -9.08 1.81 23.15
N ASP A 4 -8.30 1.18 24.03
CA ASP A 4 -6.99 1.70 24.45
C ASP A 4 -5.81 1.25 23.56
N ILE A 5 -5.97 0.17 22.79
CA ILE A 5 -4.90 -0.36 21.92
C ILE A 5 -4.67 0.57 20.71
N THR A 6 -5.73 1.23 20.21
CA THR A 6 -5.63 2.05 18.99
C THR A 6 -4.74 3.27 19.17
N LEU A 7 -4.81 3.94 20.32
CA LEU A 7 -3.97 5.10 20.62
C LEU A 7 -2.52 4.69 20.89
N ALA A 8 -2.30 3.59 21.62
CA ALA A 8 -0.97 3.11 21.94
C ALA A 8 -0.19 2.68 20.69
N THR A 9 -0.80 1.92 19.77
CA THR A 9 -0.15 1.53 18.50
C THR A 9 0.10 2.72 17.58
N ILE A 10 -0.87 3.65 17.45
CA ILE A 10 -0.68 4.88 16.67
C ILE A 10 0.45 5.73 17.25
N PHE A 11 0.52 5.86 18.58
CA PHE A 11 1.56 6.62 19.27
C PHE A 11 2.94 5.95 19.14
N PHE A 12 3.00 4.62 19.19
CA PHE A 12 4.23 3.84 19.04
C PHE A 12 4.79 3.89 17.59
N CYS A 13 3.94 3.71 16.57
CA CYS A 13 4.30 3.92 15.16
C CYS A 13 4.87 5.34 14.91
N ARG A 14 4.38 6.34 15.66
CA ARG A 14 4.81 7.73 15.53
C ARG A 14 6.25 7.99 15.98
N LEU A 15 6.83 7.11 16.79
CA LEU A 15 8.18 7.29 17.34
C LEU A 15 9.28 6.77 16.41
N ASN A 16 8.96 5.98 15.38
CA ASN A 16 9.97 5.28 14.55
C ASN A 16 9.89 5.55 13.03
N SER A 17 8.92 6.33 12.56
CA SER A 17 8.72 6.60 11.12
C SER A 17 9.45 7.88 10.68
N ASN A 18 10.42 7.73 9.76
CA ASN A 18 11.22 8.83 9.18
C ASN A 18 10.49 9.57 8.03
N VAL A 19 9.17 9.48 7.90
CA VAL A 19 8.41 10.14 6.82
C VAL A 19 7.19 10.88 7.38
N GLU A 20 7.22 12.20 7.16
CA GLU A 20 6.24 13.25 7.44
C GLU A 20 4.84 12.84 7.95
N ASN A 21 4.55 13.29 9.19
CA ASN A 21 3.31 13.10 9.94
C ASN A 21 2.02 13.28 9.11
N LEU A 22 1.45 12.18 8.64
CA LEU A 22 0.05 12.17 8.21
C LEU A 22 -0.86 12.64 9.36
N PRO A 23 -1.96 13.36 9.07
CA PRO A 23 -2.90 13.77 10.10
C PRO A 23 -3.40 12.56 10.92
N PRO A 24 -3.56 12.66 12.25
CA PRO A 24 -3.98 11.53 13.08
C PRO A 24 -5.27 10.84 12.61
N GLN A 25 -6.19 11.63 12.04
CA GLN A 25 -7.42 11.12 11.41
C GLN A 25 -7.14 10.22 10.21
N VAL A 26 -6.16 10.57 9.36
CA VAL A 26 -5.75 9.78 8.19
C VAL A 26 -5.09 8.49 8.64
N LEU A 27 -4.18 8.56 9.62
CA LEU A 27 -3.54 7.37 10.20
C LEU A 27 -4.55 6.37 10.76
N ARG A 28 -5.61 6.86 11.43
CA ARG A 28 -6.68 5.99 11.93
C ARG A 28 -7.48 5.33 10.81
N LEU A 29 -7.71 6.03 9.69
CA LEU A 29 -8.37 5.46 8.52
C LEU A 29 -7.49 4.41 7.85
N VAL A 30 -6.21 4.71 7.66
CA VAL A 30 -5.22 3.78 7.11
C VAL A 30 -5.14 2.52 7.96
N TYR A 31 -5.08 2.64 9.29
CA TYR A 31 -5.07 1.48 10.19
C TYR A 31 -6.28 0.58 9.96
N LYS A 32 -7.49 1.16 9.96
CA LYS A 32 -8.71 0.41 9.70
C LYS A 32 -8.69 -0.26 8.34
N GLU A 33 -8.23 0.44 7.30
CA GLU A 33 -8.18 -0.09 5.95
C GLU A 33 -7.16 -1.23 5.82
N VAL A 34 -5.95 -1.07 6.34
CA VAL A 34 -4.91 -2.10 6.33
C VAL A 34 -5.34 -3.34 7.11
N SER A 35 -5.94 -3.16 8.30
CA SER A 35 -6.49 -4.29 9.06
C SER A 35 -7.61 -5.01 8.31
N ALA A 36 -8.51 -4.28 7.66
CA ALA A 36 -9.57 -4.86 6.85
C ALA A 36 -9.02 -5.61 5.62
N LEU A 37 -8.01 -5.05 4.95
CA LEU A 37 -7.31 -5.69 3.84
C LEU A 37 -6.56 -6.95 4.26
N ALA A 38 -5.97 -6.97 5.46
CA ALA A 38 -5.29 -8.15 5.98
C ALA A 38 -6.27 -9.26 6.38
N ALA A 39 -7.44 -8.90 6.91
CA ALA A 39 -8.49 -9.85 7.29
C ALA A 39 -9.23 -10.42 6.07
N ASP A 40 -9.46 -9.60 5.05
CA ASP A 40 -10.16 -9.95 3.81
C ASP A 40 -9.39 -9.41 2.58
N PRO A 41 -8.29 -10.09 2.22
CA PRO A 41 -7.44 -9.66 1.11
C PRO A 41 -8.09 -9.94 -0.24
N PRO A 42 -7.88 -9.09 -1.25
CA PRO A 42 -8.31 -9.39 -2.61
C PRO A 42 -7.69 -10.69 -3.14
N GLU A 43 -8.39 -11.34 -4.06
CA GLU A 43 -7.91 -12.56 -4.73
C GLU A 43 -6.53 -12.34 -5.38
N GLY A 44 -5.61 -13.28 -5.15
CA GLY A 44 -4.23 -13.21 -5.64
C GLY A 44 -3.36 -12.17 -4.92
N ILE A 45 -3.84 -11.52 -3.86
CA ILE A 45 -3.08 -10.51 -3.11
C ILE A 45 -2.91 -10.96 -1.66
N LYS A 46 -1.70 -10.82 -1.13
CA LYS A 46 -1.38 -11.01 0.28
C LYS A 46 -0.93 -9.69 0.87
N ILE A 47 -1.42 -9.38 2.06
CA ILE A 47 -1.17 -8.14 2.78
C ILE A 47 -0.27 -8.46 3.98
N TYR A 48 0.80 -7.69 4.15
CA TYR A 48 1.73 -7.79 5.27
C TYR A 48 1.73 -6.44 6.00
N PRO A 49 0.82 -6.23 6.96
CA PRO A 49 0.80 -5.02 7.77
C PRO A 49 2.11 -4.88 8.54
N SER A 50 2.66 -3.67 8.55
CA SER A 50 3.79 -3.34 9.42
C SER A 50 3.28 -3.00 10.82
N GLU A 51 3.93 -3.54 11.85
CA GLU A 51 3.66 -3.19 13.25
C GLU A 51 4.39 -1.91 13.68
N GLU A 52 5.45 -1.54 12.95
CA GLU A 52 6.33 -0.42 13.27
C GLU A 52 5.99 0.86 12.49
N ASP A 53 5.57 0.72 11.23
CA ASP A 53 5.28 1.85 10.35
C ASP A 53 4.07 1.56 9.45
N ILE A 54 2.92 2.09 9.85
CA ILE A 54 1.68 1.92 9.11
C ILE A 54 1.60 2.73 7.81
N THR A 55 2.54 3.66 7.61
CA THR A 55 2.64 4.45 6.38
C THR A 55 3.34 3.69 5.25
N GLU A 56 3.86 2.50 5.55
CA GLU A 56 4.39 1.56 4.57
C GLU A 56 3.58 0.25 4.60
N LEU A 57 2.91 -0.06 3.49
CA LEU A 57 2.17 -1.31 3.33
C LEU A 57 2.95 -2.25 2.40
N HIS A 58 3.32 -3.42 2.92
CA HIS A 58 3.91 -4.49 2.11
C HIS A 58 2.84 -5.45 1.61
N THR A 59 2.94 -5.86 0.34
CA THR A 59 2.04 -6.85 -0.24
C THR A 59 2.79 -7.81 -1.16
N ALA A 60 2.16 -8.94 -1.47
CA ALA A 60 2.58 -9.83 -2.55
C ALA A 60 1.40 -10.07 -3.50
N ILE A 61 1.62 -9.92 -4.80
CA ILE A 61 0.59 -10.06 -5.83
C ILE A 61 0.96 -11.23 -6.74
N GLU A 62 0.00 -12.11 -6.97
CA GLU A 62 0.09 -13.19 -7.94
C GLU A 62 -0.05 -12.61 -9.37
N GLY A 63 0.86 -13.03 -10.24
CA GLY A 63 0.85 -12.59 -11.62
C GLY A 63 -0.41 -13.08 -12.34
N PRO A 64 -1.19 -12.21 -13.00
CA PRO A 64 -2.45 -12.60 -13.61
C PRO A 64 -2.27 -13.66 -14.70
N GLU A 65 -3.20 -14.62 -14.77
CA GLU A 65 -3.24 -15.59 -15.86
C GLU A 65 -3.36 -14.89 -17.23
N GLY A 66 -2.78 -15.51 -18.26
CA GLY A 66 -2.78 -14.95 -19.62
C GLY A 66 -1.84 -13.76 -19.82
N THR A 67 -1.05 -13.38 -18.81
CA THR A 67 0.03 -12.38 -18.94
C THR A 67 1.41 -13.04 -18.88
N PRO A 68 2.48 -12.36 -19.31
CA PRO A 68 3.85 -12.85 -19.12
C PRO A 68 4.26 -13.06 -17.65
N PHE A 69 3.43 -12.57 -16.70
CA PHE A 69 3.67 -12.67 -15.27
C PHE A 69 2.98 -13.89 -14.62
N ALA A 70 2.16 -14.63 -15.37
CA ALA A 70 1.39 -15.77 -14.87
C ALA A 70 2.27 -16.78 -14.10
N GLY A 71 1.79 -17.21 -12.93
CA GLY A 71 2.53 -18.11 -12.03
C GLY A 71 3.64 -17.43 -11.21
N GLY A 72 3.93 -16.15 -11.45
CA GLY A 72 4.85 -15.36 -10.65
C GLY A 72 4.20 -14.81 -9.37
N VAL A 73 5.03 -14.47 -8.38
CA VAL A 73 4.62 -13.73 -7.18
C VAL A 73 5.51 -12.51 -7.01
N PHE A 74 4.90 -11.33 -7.02
CA PHE A 74 5.59 -10.05 -7.04
C PHE A 74 5.36 -9.34 -5.71
N ARG A 75 6.44 -9.21 -4.94
CA ARG A 75 6.42 -8.41 -3.70
C ARG A 75 6.46 -6.94 -4.06
N MET A 76 5.64 -6.15 -3.41
CA MET A 76 5.61 -4.70 -3.56
C MET A 76 5.45 -4.01 -2.21
N ARG A 77 5.70 -2.72 -2.21
CA ARG A 77 5.39 -1.83 -1.10
C ARG A 77 4.69 -0.57 -1.60
N LEU A 78 3.74 -0.09 -0.79
CA LEU A 78 3.08 1.20 -0.96
C LEU A 78 3.53 2.12 0.17
N VAL A 79 4.02 3.31 -0.18
CA VAL A 79 4.49 4.33 0.77
C VAL A 79 3.54 5.51 0.74
N LEU A 80 2.92 5.81 1.88
CA LEU A 80 2.01 6.94 2.05
C LEU A 80 2.84 8.22 2.24
N GLY A 81 2.81 9.12 1.26
CA GLY A 81 3.45 10.43 1.38
C GLY A 81 2.59 11.42 2.17
N LYS A 82 3.17 12.56 2.53
CA LYS A 82 2.49 13.65 3.29
C LYS A 82 1.16 14.13 2.70
N ASP A 83 1.00 14.02 1.39
CA ASP A 83 -0.17 14.48 0.65
C ASP A 83 -1.27 13.40 0.58
N PHE A 84 -1.05 12.21 1.16
CA PHE A 84 -2.08 11.16 1.20
C PHE A 84 -3.23 11.56 2.15
N PRO A 85 -4.51 11.34 1.77
CA PRO A 85 -5.00 10.68 0.56
C PRO A 85 -5.28 11.61 -0.64
N ALA A 86 -4.98 12.92 -0.55
CA ALA A 86 -5.18 13.83 -1.68
C ALA A 86 -4.34 13.43 -2.91
N ALA A 87 -3.14 12.89 -2.67
CA ALA A 87 -2.33 12.19 -3.67
C ALA A 87 -2.30 10.67 -3.39
N PRO A 88 -2.15 9.83 -4.43
CA PRO A 88 -2.02 8.38 -4.25
C PRO A 88 -0.71 8.04 -3.54
N PRO A 89 -0.60 6.84 -2.94
CA PRO A 89 0.67 6.35 -2.41
C PRO A 89 1.71 6.16 -3.52
N LYS A 90 2.99 6.14 -3.16
CA LYS A 90 4.06 5.71 -4.07
C LYS A 90 4.17 4.20 -4.04
N GLY A 91 4.21 3.56 -5.20
CA GLY A 91 4.35 2.10 -5.31
C GLY A 91 5.74 1.68 -5.77
N TYR A 92 6.25 0.59 -5.20
CA TYR A 92 7.51 -0.01 -5.59
C TYR A 92 7.40 -1.53 -5.63
N PHE A 93 7.83 -2.16 -6.72
CA PHE A 93 8.11 -3.58 -6.75
C PHE A 93 9.45 -3.88 -6.07
N LEU A 94 9.41 -4.80 -5.12
CA LEU A 94 10.59 -5.37 -4.46
C LEU A 94 11.12 -6.58 -5.25
N THR A 95 10.23 -7.34 -5.88
CA THR A 95 10.60 -8.35 -6.87
C THR A 95 10.98 -7.66 -8.17
N LYS A 96 12.14 -7.97 -8.75
CA LYS A 96 12.52 -7.43 -10.07
C LYS A 96 11.48 -7.85 -11.12
N ILE A 97 10.95 -6.89 -11.84
CA ILE A 97 9.96 -7.07 -12.90
C ILE A 97 10.34 -6.22 -14.11
N PHE A 98 10.11 -6.74 -15.31
CA PHE A 98 10.22 -5.98 -16.54
C PHE A 98 8.82 -5.58 -17.00
N HIS A 99 8.44 -4.32 -16.74
CA HIS A 99 7.12 -3.80 -17.07
C HIS A 99 7.24 -2.34 -17.54
N PRO A 100 6.50 -1.89 -18.56
CA PRO A 100 6.66 -0.53 -19.13
C PRO A 100 6.45 0.60 -18.13
N ASN A 101 5.65 0.35 -17.09
CA ASN A 101 5.32 1.34 -16.06
C ASN A 101 6.19 1.19 -14.80
N VAL A 102 7.22 0.34 -14.82
CA VAL A 102 8.10 0.09 -13.68
C VAL A 102 9.53 0.47 -14.05
N GLY A 103 10.10 1.40 -13.28
CA GLY A 103 11.48 1.83 -13.45
C GLY A 103 12.50 0.81 -12.95
N HIS A 104 13.78 1.10 -13.16
CA HIS A 104 14.85 0.13 -12.89
C HIS A 104 15.01 -0.22 -11.40
N LYS A 105 14.57 0.65 -10.49
CA LYS A 105 14.58 0.41 -9.04
C LYS A 105 13.24 -0.14 -8.53
N GLY A 106 12.34 -0.52 -9.43
CA GLY A 106 11.02 -1.06 -9.12
C GLY A 106 9.95 0.00 -8.89
N GLU A 107 10.27 1.29 -9.04
CA GLU A 107 9.32 2.39 -8.87
C GLU A 107 8.20 2.33 -9.92
N ILE A 108 6.95 2.36 -9.47
CA ILE A 108 5.78 2.39 -10.35
C ILE A 108 5.54 3.84 -10.80
N CYS A 109 5.32 4.04 -12.10
CA CYS A 109 5.08 5.35 -12.67
C CYS A 109 3.88 6.05 -11.99
N VAL A 110 4.13 7.23 -11.44
CA VAL A 110 3.11 8.02 -10.72
C VAL A 110 1.88 8.33 -11.56
N ASN A 111 2.03 8.43 -12.89
CA ASN A 111 0.90 8.68 -13.79
C ASN A 111 -0.08 7.51 -13.82
N VAL A 112 0.38 6.28 -13.63
CA VAL A 112 -0.49 5.09 -13.51
C VAL A 112 -1.30 5.15 -12.23
N LEU A 113 -0.66 5.52 -11.12
CA LEU A 113 -1.30 5.60 -9.80
C LEU A 113 -2.20 6.82 -9.64
N LYS A 114 -1.93 7.91 -10.38
CA LYS A 114 -2.76 9.13 -10.40
C LYS A 114 -3.98 8.99 -11.30
N ARG A 115 -3.91 8.14 -12.33
CA ARG A 115 -5.02 7.96 -13.26
C ARG A 115 -6.21 7.41 -12.47
N ASP A 116 -7.30 8.17 -12.50
CA ASP A 116 -8.56 7.85 -11.79
C ASP A 116 -8.46 7.83 -10.25
N TRP A 117 -7.35 8.32 -9.66
CA TRP A 117 -7.23 8.45 -8.21
C TRP A 117 -8.21 9.48 -7.65
N ARG A 118 -8.89 9.09 -6.59
CA ARG A 118 -9.67 9.98 -5.73
C ARG A 118 -9.37 9.62 -4.29
N ALA A 119 -9.35 10.64 -3.42
CA ALA A 119 -9.04 10.46 -2.00
C ALA A 119 -9.95 9.44 -1.28
N GLU A 120 -11.13 9.16 -1.86
CA GLU A 120 -12.09 8.19 -1.32
C GLU A 120 -11.78 6.72 -1.68
N LEU A 121 -10.90 6.44 -2.65
CA LEU A 121 -10.70 5.09 -3.21
C LEU A 121 -9.82 4.17 -2.34
N GLY A 122 -8.93 4.75 -1.53
CA GLY A 122 -8.11 4.01 -0.58
C GLY A 122 -7.06 3.08 -1.19
N LEU A 123 -6.38 2.32 -0.33
CA LEU A 123 -5.33 1.37 -0.68
C LEU A 123 -5.87 0.15 -1.44
N ARG A 124 -7.10 -0.29 -1.15
CA ARG A 124 -7.71 -1.43 -1.88
C ARG A 124 -7.78 -1.15 -3.38
N HIS A 125 -8.17 0.06 -3.77
CA HIS A 125 -8.25 0.43 -5.17
C HIS A 125 -6.89 0.33 -5.86
N VAL A 126 -5.84 0.86 -5.24
CA VAL A 126 -4.46 0.82 -5.78
C VAL A 126 -4.01 -0.62 -6.05
N LEU A 127 -4.28 -1.53 -5.11
CA LEU A 127 -3.91 -2.95 -5.24
C LEU A 127 -4.68 -3.68 -6.35
N LEU A 128 -5.87 -3.19 -6.71
CA LEU A 128 -6.70 -3.79 -7.75
C LEU A 128 -6.42 -3.23 -9.16
N VAL A 129 -5.61 -2.17 -9.29
CA VAL A 129 -5.20 -1.65 -10.60
C VAL A 129 -4.27 -2.66 -11.27
N ARG A 130 -4.85 -3.56 -12.09
CA ARG A 130 -4.14 -4.63 -12.82
C ARG A 130 -3.34 -4.15 -14.03
N ASN A 131 -3.06 -2.85 -14.12
CA ASN A 131 -2.30 -2.22 -15.21
C ASN A 131 -0.83 -1.95 -14.81
N ILE A 132 -0.37 -2.67 -13.78
CA ILE A 132 0.92 -2.57 -13.10
C ILE A 132 1.55 -3.96 -13.11
#